data_AF-S4MUG3-F1
#
_entry.id   AF-S4MUG3-F1
#
_cell.length_a   1.000
_cell.length_b   1.000
_cell.length_c   1.000
_cell.angle_alpha   90.00
_cell.angle_beta   90.00
_cell.angle_gamma   90.00
#
_symmetry.space_group_name_H-M   'P 1'
#
loop_
_entity.id
_entity.type
_entity.pdbx_description
1 polymer ?
#
loop_
_entity_poly.entity_id
_entity_poly.type
_entity_poly.pdbx_seq_one_letter_code
_entity_poly.pdbx_strand_id
1 'polypeptide(L)'
;MDVALNRLADRSPVGESRLAEVREEMDWAFGAPTLGEIEKRLRHLDTAWAAGALIALESASPQSLEITHNLLARGRQQTLRECLDTELTLTRTTIRTPDFLEGVRAALVDKDRSPTWEREAQGGQTLPA
;
A
#
# COMPACT_ATOMS: atom_id res chain seq x y z
N MET A 1 16.85 27.16 4.78
CA MET A 1 17.45 25.97 4.15
C MET A 1 17.24 25.99 2.63
N ASP A 2 16.00 26.05 2.14
CA ASP A 2 15.71 26.00 0.69
C ASP A 2 16.40 27.08 -0.17
N VAL A 3 16.60 28.28 0.37
CA VAL A 3 17.29 29.37 -0.34
C VAL A 3 18.78 29.11 -0.54
N ALA A 4 19.43 28.43 0.41
CA ALA A 4 20.84 28.06 0.30
C ALA A 4 21.01 26.87 -0.65
N LEU A 5 20.08 25.90 -0.57
CA LEU A 5 20.05 24.74 -1.46
C LEU A 5 19.90 25.17 -2.93
N ASN A 6 18.93 26.03 -3.22
CA ASN A 6 18.66 26.53 -4.57
C ASN A 6 19.74 27.45 -5.14
N ARG A 7 20.62 28.02 -4.30
CA ARG A 7 21.77 28.82 -4.75
C ARG A 7 22.99 27.99 -5.12
N LEU A 8 23.14 26.82 -4.50
CA LEU A 8 24.34 25.98 -4.63
C LEU A 8 24.11 24.78 -5.52
N ALA A 9 22.89 24.27 -5.61
CA ALA A 9 22.53 23.22 -6.54
C ALA A 9 22.20 23.85 -7.91
N ASP A 10 22.99 23.52 -8.93
CA ASP A 10 22.53 23.66 -10.30
C ASP A 10 21.27 22.81 -10.50
N ARG A 11 20.36 23.24 -11.38
CA ARG A 11 19.17 22.45 -11.68
C ARG A 11 19.61 21.11 -12.26
N SER A 12 19.42 20.02 -11.52
CA SER A 12 19.61 18.68 -12.07
C SER A 12 18.71 18.53 -13.30
N PRO A 13 19.21 17.98 -14.42
CA PRO A 13 18.37 17.65 -15.56
C PRO A 13 17.29 16.69 -15.09
N VAL A 14 16.04 17.09 -15.25
CA VAL A 14 14.89 16.24 -14.92
C VAL A 14 14.74 15.26 -16.07
N GLY A 15 15.10 14.00 -15.83
CA GLY A 15 14.85 12.92 -16.78
C GLY A 15 13.36 12.61 -16.93
N GLU A 16 13.01 11.84 -17.95
CA GLU A 16 11.64 11.36 -18.15
C GLU A 16 11.15 10.54 -16.95
N SER A 17 9.92 10.80 -16.52
CA SER A 17 9.32 10.15 -15.35
C SER A 17 8.40 9.03 -15.79
N ARG A 18 8.82 7.77 -15.56
CA ARG A 18 7.98 6.59 -15.77
C ARG A 18 6.65 6.64 -15.00
N LEU A 19 6.60 7.37 -13.88
CA LEU A 19 5.35 7.57 -13.13
C LEU A 19 4.41 8.57 -13.81
N ALA A 20 4.95 9.52 -14.57
CA ALA A 20 4.13 10.47 -15.31
C ALA A 20 3.39 9.78 -16.47
N GLU A 21 4.01 8.78 -17.11
CA GLU A 21 3.43 8.00 -18.20
C GLU A 21 2.15 7.26 -17.79
N VAL A 22 2.08 6.77 -16.55
CA VAL A 22 0.97 5.94 -16.03
C VAL A 22 0.09 6.69 -15.03
N ARG A 23 0.28 8.00 -14.86
CA ARG A 23 -0.37 8.77 -13.80
C ARG A 23 -1.90 8.73 -13.88
N GLU A 24 -2.47 8.91 -15.07
CA GLU A 24 -3.92 8.92 -15.24
C GLU A 24 -4.55 7.56 -14.91
N GLU A 25 -3.94 6.47 -15.38
CA GLU A 25 -4.35 5.10 -15.05
C GLU A 25 -4.25 4.83 -13.54
N MET A 26 -3.15 5.26 -12.93
CA MET A 26 -2.88 5.11 -11.50
C MET A 26 -3.89 5.86 -10.64
N ASP A 27 -4.10 7.15 -10.93
CA ASP A 27 -5.03 7.99 -10.18
C ASP A 27 -6.47 7.47 -10.33
N TRP A 28 -6.85 6.96 -11.51
CA TRP A 28 -8.15 6.35 -11.73
C TRP A 28 -8.33 5.01 -10.99
N ALA A 29 -7.35 4.11 -11.08
CA ALA A 29 -7.45 2.78 -10.47
C ALA A 29 -7.41 2.85 -8.93
N PHE A 30 -6.41 3.53 -8.37
CA PHE A 30 -6.21 3.65 -6.92
C PHE A 30 -7.11 4.72 -6.26
N GLY A 31 -7.84 5.51 -7.06
CA GLY A 31 -8.91 6.38 -6.58
C GLY A 31 -10.21 5.65 -6.24
N ALA A 32 -10.25 4.32 -6.37
CA ALA A 32 -11.41 3.51 -5.97
C ALA A 32 -11.60 3.47 -4.44
N PRO A 33 -12.85 3.30 -3.95
CA PRO A 33 -13.15 3.36 -2.51
C PRO A 33 -12.85 2.07 -1.74
N THR A 34 -12.53 0.97 -2.41
CA THR A 34 -12.27 -0.34 -1.79
C THR A 34 -11.18 -1.07 -2.55
N LEU A 35 -10.44 -1.96 -1.86
CA LEU A 35 -9.41 -2.79 -2.48
C LEU A 35 -9.97 -3.65 -3.63
N GLY A 36 -11.14 -4.26 -3.45
CA GLY A 36 -11.79 -5.04 -4.51
C GLY A 36 -12.15 -4.21 -5.75
N GLU A 37 -12.53 -2.94 -5.59
CA GLU A 37 -12.78 -2.07 -6.74
C GLU A 37 -11.46 -1.59 -7.38
N ILE A 38 -10.38 -1.39 -6.60
CA ILE A 38 -9.02 -1.16 -7.14
C ILE A 38 -8.61 -2.34 -8.04
N GLU A 39 -8.71 -3.57 -7.54
CA GLU A 39 -8.37 -4.77 -8.32
C GLU A 39 -9.21 -4.89 -9.60
N LYS A 40 -10.52 -4.63 -9.51
CA LYS A 40 -11.41 -4.65 -10.67
C LYS A 40 -11.01 -3.60 -11.71
N ARG A 41 -10.66 -2.38 -11.28
CA ARG A 41 -10.19 -1.31 -12.17
C ARG A 41 -8.86 -1.67 -12.82
N LEU A 42 -7.91 -2.23 -12.07
CA LEU A 42 -6.64 -2.70 -12.62
C LEU A 42 -6.84 -3.80 -13.66
N ARG A 43 -7.72 -4.78 -13.40
CA ARG A 43 -8.08 -5.82 -14.39
C ARG A 43 -8.79 -5.23 -15.63
N HIS A 44 -9.50 -4.12 -15.48
CA HIS A 44 -10.17 -3.45 -16.61
C HIS A 44 -9.22 -2.69 -17.54
N LEU A 45 -8.14 -2.10 -17.01
CA LEU A 45 -7.18 -1.33 -17.80
C LEU A 45 -6.42 -2.19 -18.81
N ASP A 46 -6.16 -3.46 -18.47
CA ASP A 46 -5.46 -4.44 -19.33
C ASP A 46 -4.11 -3.92 -19.89
N THR A 47 -3.42 -3.07 -19.11
CA THR A 47 -2.08 -2.56 -19.45
C THR A 47 -0.99 -3.34 -18.73
N ALA A 48 0.24 -3.32 -19.28
CA ALA A 48 1.38 -3.97 -18.65
C ALA A 48 1.69 -3.41 -17.24
N TRP A 49 1.47 -2.10 -17.05
CA TRP A 49 1.58 -1.47 -15.75
C TRP A 49 0.52 -1.99 -14.77
N ALA A 50 -0.76 -2.04 -15.19
CA ALA A 50 -1.85 -2.51 -14.35
C ALA A 50 -1.69 -3.99 -13.97
N ALA A 51 -1.24 -4.83 -14.90
CA ALA A 51 -0.91 -6.22 -14.64
C ALA A 51 0.22 -6.36 -13.59
N GLY A 52 1.28 -5.54 -13.70
CA GLY A 52 2.35 -5.50 -12.69
C GLY A 52 1.86 -5.06 -11.31
N ALA A 53 1.01 -4.03 -11.25
CA ALA A 53 0.41 -3.57 -10.01
C ALA A 53 -0.48 -4.65 -9.36
N LEU A 54 -1.27 -5.37 -10.17
CA LEU A 54 -2.13 -6.44 -9.70
C LEU A 54 -1.33 -7.62 -9.13
N ILE A 55 -0.25 -8.03 -9.80
CA ILE A 55 0.66 -9.07 -9.30
C ILE A 55 1.27 -8.64 -7.95
N ALA A 56 1.66 -7.37 -7.83
CA ALA A 56 2.21 -6.85 -6.57
C ALA A 56 1.18 -6.92 -5.44
N LEU A 57 -0.07 -6.51 -5.69
CA LEU A 57 -1.17 -6.62 -4.71
C LEU A 57 -1.44 -8.09 -4.35
N GLU A 58 -1.62 -8.98 -5.33
CA GLU A 58 -1.93 -10.39 -5.11
C GLU A 58 -0.82 -11.15 -4.36
N SER A 59 0.43 -10.67 -4.43
CA SER A 59 1.57 -11.22 -3.69
C SER A 59 1.63 -10.81 -2.22
N ALA A 60 0.95 -9.71 -1.84
CA ALA A 60 0.98 -9.16 -0.50
C ALA A 60 -0.04 -9.83 0.44
N SER A 61 0.15 -9.64 1.74
CA SER A 61 -0.81 -10.07 2.76
C SER A 61 -2.16 -9.35 2.57
N PRO A 62 -3.29 -10.08 2.41
CA PRO A 62 -4.62 -9.49 2.30
C PRO A 62 -4.97 -8.59 3.50
N GLN A 63 -4.65 -9.05 4.71
CA GLN A 63 -4.86 -8.27 5.94
C GLN A 63 -4.08 -6.94 5.88
N SER A 64 -2.83 -6.98 5.42
CA SER A 64 -1.98 -5.79 5.34
C SER A 64 -2.47 -4.80 4.29
N LEU A 65 -2.99 -5.28 3.15
CA LEU A 65 -3.59 -4.44 2.13
C LEU A 65 -4.83 -3.71 2.64
N GLU A 66 -5.74 -4.43 3.30
CA GLU A 66 -6.95 -3.85 3.89
C GLU A 66 -6.62 -2.81 4.96
N ILE A 67 -5.70 -3.13 5.87
CA ILE A 67 -5.23 -2.18 6.90
C ILE A 67 -4.65 -0.93 6.23
N THR A 68 -3.74 -1.09 5.27
CA THR A 68 -3.06 0.04 4.61
C THR A 68 -4.06 0.91 3.87
N HIS A 69 -4.98 0.33 3.12
CA HIS A 69 -6.03 1.07 2.41
C HIS A 69 -6.89 1.89 3.38
N ASN A 70 -7.29 1.30 4.52
CA ASN A 70 -8.07 2.00 5.54
C ASN A 70 -7.28 3.13 6.22
N LEU A 71 -6.00 2.92 6.53
CA LEU A 71 -5.13 3.94 7.11
C LEU A 71 -4.96 5.12 6.16
N LEU A 72 -4.71 4.86 4.87
CA LEU A 72 -4.59 5.91 3.86
C LEU A 72 -5.89 6.70 3.70
N ALA A 73 -7.05 6.03 3.66
CA ALA A 73 -8.34 6.69 3.54
C ALA A 73 -8.65 7.61 4.74
N ARG A 74 -8.41 7.13 5.96
CA ARG A 74 -8.61 7.89 7.21
C ARG A 74 -7.61 9.04 7.34
N GLY A 75 -6.35 8.79 7.01
CA GLY A 75 -5.25 9.75 7.12
C GLY A 75 -5.45 11.04 6.32
N ARG A 76 -6.28 11.02 5.26
CA ARG A 76 -6.62 12.21 4.47
C ARG A 76 -7.25 13.35 5.29
N GLN A 77 -7.87 13.03 6.43
CA GLN A 77 -8.56 13.99 7.29
C GLN A 77 -7.91 14.13 8.68
N GLN A 78 -6.77 13.48 8.89
CA GLN A 78 -6.10 13.42 10.18
C GLN A 78 -4.79 14.21 10.17
N THR A 79 -4.41 14.71 11.34
CA THR A 79 -3.07 15.26 11.57
C THR A 79 -2.03 14.16 11.64
N LEU A 80 -0.76 14.51 11.42
CA LEU A 80 0.36 13.57 11.56
C LEU A 80 0.36 12.86 12.93
N ARG A 81 0.05 13.58 14.01
CA ARG A 81 -0.03 13.00 15.35
C ARG A 81 -1.09 11.89 15.41
N GLU A 82 -2.29 12.15 14.91
CA GLU A 82 -3.39 11.18 14.93
C GLU A 82 -3.10 9.95 14.07
N CYS A 83 -2.43 10.12 12.92
CA CYS A 83 -1.97 9.00 12.11
C CYS A 83 -0.99 8.11 12.90
N LEU A 84 0.03 8.72 13.53
CA LEU A 84 1.04 7.98 14.31
C LEU A 84 0.44 7.29 15.54
N ASP A 85 -0.50 7.92 16.24
CA ASP A 85 -1.19 7.33 17.39
C ASP A 85 -2.02 6.10 16.96
N THR A 86 -2.66 6.19 15.78
CA THR A 86 -3.41 5.08 15.18
C THR A 86 -2.48 3.92 14.77
N GLU A 87 -1.38 4.22 14.07
CA GLU A 87 -0.39 3.23 13.63
C GLU A 87 0.27 2.51 14.82
N LEU A 88 0.62 3.24 15.88
CA LEU A 88 1.19 2.68 17.10
C LEU A 88 0.22 1.71 17.78
N THR A 89 -1.05 2.07 17.84
CA THR A 89 -2.10 1.23 18.43
C THR A 89 -2.29 -0.04 17.62
N LEU A 90 -2.40 0.09 16.30
CA LEU A 90 -2.61 -1.02 15.38
C LEU A 90 -1.45 -2.01 15.43
N THR A 91 -0.21 -1.52 15.45
CA THR A 91 1.00 -2.36 15.48
C THR A 91 1.03 -3.31 16.68
N ARG A 92 0.49 -2.90 17.84
CA ARG A 92 0.43 -3.78 19.03
C ARG A 92 -0.39 -5.04 18.82
N THR A 93 -1.37 -5.00 17.91
CA THR A 93 -2.23 -6.12 17.57
C THR A 93 -1.71 -6.85 16.34
N THR A 94 -1.36 -6.12 15.27
CA THR A 94 -0.95 -6.70 13.99
C THR A 94 0.29 -7.59 14.10
N ILE A 95 1.25 -7.26 14.97
CA ILE A 95 2.46 -8.10 15.15
C ILE A 95 2.17 -9.52 15.70
N ARG A 96 0.96 -9.76 16.19
CA ARG A 96 0.53 -11.05 16.74
C ARG A 96 -0.38 -11.82 15.77
N THR A 97 -0.68 -11.29 14.59
CA THR A 97 -1.55 -11.98 13.63
C THR A 97 -0.76 -13.02 12.83
N PRO A 98 -1.42 -14.11 12.38
CA PRO A 98 -0.77 -15.14 11.58
C PRO A 98 -0.10 -14.58 10.32
N ASP A 99 -0.79 -13.69 9.60
CA ASP A 99 -0.26 -13.01 8.41
C ASP A 99 1.05 -12.27 8.68
N PHE A 100 1.18 -11.57 9.81
CA PHE A 100 2.43 -10.90 10.15
C PHE A 100 3.55 -11.90 10.43
N LEU A 101 3.26 -12.93 11.24
CA LEU A 101 4.24 -13.97 11.58
C LEU A 101 4.72 -14.71 10.32
N GLU A 102 3.79 -15.03 9.42
CA GLU A 102 4.08 -15.69 8.15
C GLU A 102 4.91 -14.79 7.22
N GLY A 103 4.58 -13.51 7.13
CA GLY A 103 5.36 -12.56 6.34
C GLY A 103 6.80 -12.45 6.83
N VAL A 104 6.98 -12.39 8.16
CA VAL A 104 8.32 -12.40 8.78
C VAL A 104 9.04 -13.71 8.50
N ARG A 105 8.36 -14.85 8.64
CA ARG A 105 8.93 -16.17 8.33
C ARG A 105 9.45 -16.22 6.90
N ALA A 106 8.58 -15.95 5.92
CA ALA A 106 8.90 -16.05 4.50
C ALA A 106 9.99 -15.07 4.05
N ALA A 107 9.99 -13.84 4.58
CA ALA A 107 10.92 -12.79 4.16
C ALA A 107 12.27 -12.83 4.89
N LEU A 108 12.28 -13.13 6.20
CA LEU A 108 13.45 -12.91 7.06
C LEU A 108 13.99 -14.19 7.70
N VAL A 109 13.14 -15.16 8.03
CA VAL A 109 13.56 -16.40 8.71
C VAL A 109 13.99 -17.44 7.68
N ASP A 110 13.04 -17.94 6.90
CA ASP A 110 13.26 -19.01 5.90
C ASP A 110 13.78 -18.44 4.58
N LYS A 111 13.47 -17.16 4.30
CA LYS A 111 13.90 -16.43 3.09
C LYS A 111 13.47 -17.09 1.78
N ASP A 112 12.37 -17.83 1.81
CA ASP A 112 11.79 -18.51 0.64
C ASP A 112 10.98 -17.55 -0.26
N ARG A 113 10.64 -16.36 0.24
CA ARG A 113 9.75 -15.38 -0.42
C ARG A 113 8.42 -15.99 -0.89
N SER A 114 7.95 -17.03 -0.21
CA SER A 114 6.76 -17.81 -0.58
C SER A 114 5.77 -17.90 0.60
N PRO A 115 5.16 -16.77 1.00
CA PRO A 115 4.24 -16.74 2.13
C PRO A 115 2.91 -17.43 1.80
N THR A 116 2.34 -18.12 2.78
CA THR A 116 0.99 -18.69 2.75
C THR A 116 0.05 -17.85 3.62
N TRP A 117 -0.57 -16.85 3.00
CA TRP A 117 -1.48 -15.93 3.70
C TRP A 117 -2.77 -16.61 4.15
N GLU A 118 -3.28 -16.22 5.32
CA GLU A 118 -4.62 -16.61 5.75
C GLU A 118 -5.67 -15.93 4.86
N ARG A 119 -6.49 -16.74 4.21
CA ARG A 119 -7.61 -16.26 3.40
C ARG A 119 -8.82 -16.17 4.32
N GLU A 120 -9.08 -15.02 4.93
CA GLU A 120 -10.44 -14.79 5.46
C GLU A 120 -11.40 -14.81 4.25
N ALA A 121 -12.23 -15.85 4.17
CA ALA A 121 -13.40 -15.83 3.31
C ALA A 121 -14.21 -14.57 3.67
N GLN A 122 -14.51 -13.72 2.67
CA GLN A 122 -15.21 -12.46 2.87
C GLN A 122 -16.35 -12.57 3.89
N GLY A 123 -16.19 -11.91 5.03
CA GLY A 123 -17.22 -11.76 6.04
C GLY A 123 -16.97 -10.47 6.79
N GLY A 124 -17.59 -9.38 6.33
CA GLY A 124 -17.43 -8.06 6.93
C GLY A 124 -17.68 -8.10 8.42
N GLN A 125 -16.62 -7.93 9.21
CA GLN A 125 -16.74 -7.54 10.59
C GLN A 125 -15.86 -6.31 10.79
N THR A 126 -16.52 -5.16 10.78
CA THR A 126 -15.95 -3.89 11.21
C THR A 126 -15.34 -4.10 12.59
N LEU A 127 -14.02 -4.00 12.70
CA LEU A 127 -13.34 -3.89 13.99
C LEU A 127 -14.04 -2.78 14.80
N PRO A 128 -14.58 -3.08 16.00
CA PRO A 128 -15.28 -2.08 16.78
C PRO A 128 -14.32 -0.95 17.18
N ALA A 129 -14.88 0.25 17.24
CA ALA A 129 -14.21 1.49 17.67
C ALA A 129 -13.75 1.44 19.13
#